data_AF-A0AA97DWP3-F1
#
_entry.id   AF-A0AA97DWP3-F1
#
_cell.length_a   1.000
_cell.length_b   1.000
_cell.length_c   1.000
_cell.angle_alpha   90.00
_cell.angle_beta   90.00
_cell.angle_gamma   90.00
#
_symmetry.space_group_name_H-M   'P 1'
#
loop_
_entity.id
_entity.type
_entity.pdbx_description
1 polymer ?
#
loop_
_entity_poly.entity_id
_entity_poly.type
_entity_poly.pdbx_seq_one_letter_code
_entity_poly.pdbx_strand_id
1 'polypeptide(L)'
;MKRVKPGHPKLLEKQVGSEDWWESISLQGSPLCVSLNNDTSLVCFVYRDNQNSNVEAVYIDLYSKTPHPTKQPTQFSKLEGTDVWYWETQLPNDWLGSYFIMPVPSSNKPPEQSGRSEMRRWWIQSMSEYAQSDSLNLWPNYTNGNGLSLSIVSLAHSEALTGTSNTLFFPYADKKPSGLLTESPWHSKILNNQRSIWLYRTATEVTEELPVVFLFDGQF
;
A
#
# COMPACT_ATOMS: atom_id res chain seq x y z
N MET A 1 14.38 -20.65 -5.21
CA MET A 1 12.99 -20.27 -4.83
C MET A 1 12.06 -21.46 -5.04
N LYS A 2 11.21 -21.78 -4.05
CA LYS A 2 10.11 -22.73 -4.27
C LYS A 2 9.13 -22.08 -5.24
N ARG A 3 8.91 -22.69 -6.39
CA ARG A 3 7.88 -22.28 -7.34
C ARG A 3 6.53 -22.54 -6.68
N VAL A 4 5.84 -21.47 -6.29
CA VAL A 4 4.43 -21.54 -5.93
C VAL A 4 3.66 -21.55 -7.25
N LYS A 5 2.60 -22.35 -7.36
CA LYS A 5 1.67 -22.24 -8.49
C LYS A 5 0.66 -21.15 -8.16
N PRO A 6 0.33 -20.26 -9.11
CA PRO A 6 -0.64 -19.20 -8.84
C PRO A 6 -2.03 -19.80 -8.62
N GLY A 7 -2.77 -19.27 -7.65
CA GLY A 7 -4.16 -19.64 -7.36
C GLY A 7 -5.17 -18.71 -8.03
N HIS A 8 -4.79 -17.46 -8.32
CA HIS A 8 -5.71 -16.47 -8.87
C HIS A 8 -6.01 -16.75 -10.36
N PRO A 9 -7.29 -16.80 -10.79
CA PRO A 9 -7.66 -17.16 -12.16
C PRO A 9 -7.00 -16.30 -13.25
N LYS A 10 -6.79 -14.99 -12.98
CA LYS A 10 -6.10 -14.09 -13.91
C LYS A 10 -4.68 -14.53 -14.27
N LEU A 11 -3.97 -15.18 -13.36
CA LEU A 11 -2.62 -15.69 -13.60
C LEU A 11 -2.60 -17.03 -14.35
N LEU A 12 -3.77 -17.64 -14.57
CA LEU A 12 -3.94 -18.91 -15.28
C LEU A 12 -4.45 -18.72 -16.72
N GLU A 13 -4.69 -17.47 -17.13
CA GLU A 13 -5.10 -17.15 -18.51
C GLU A 13 -3.98 -17.50 -19.49
N LYS A 14 -4.35 -17.92 -20.71
CA LYS A 14 -3.37 -18.36 -21.74
C LYS A 14 -2.42 -17.26 -22.18
N GLN A 15 -2.90 -16.02 -22.13
CA GLN A 15 -2.24 -14.81 -22.58
C GLN A 15 -1.58 -14.03 -21.43
N VAL A 16 -1.41 -14.65 -20.25
CA VAL A 16 -0.77 -14.02 -19.09
C VAL A 16 0.59 -13.42 -19.46
N GLY A 17 0.82 -12.16 -19.07
CA GLY A 17 2.04 -11.40 -19.41
C GLY A 17 2.10 -10.81 -20.83
N SER A 18 1.07 -11.01 -21.66
CA SER A 18 0.94 -10.26 -22.92
C SER A 18 0.53 -8.80 -22.68
N GLU A 19 0.68 -7.94 -23.68
CA GLU A 19 0.20 -6.55 -23.60
C GLU A 19 -1.30 -6.48 -23.34
N ASP A 20 -2.11 -7.25 -24.07
CA ASP A 20 -3.57 -7.31 -23.88
C ASP A 20 -3.94 -7.72 -22.44
N TRP A 21 -3.16 -8.62 -21.84
CA TRP A 21 -3.35 -9.01 -20.46
C TRP A 21 -3.00 -7.86 -19.51
N TRP A 22 -1.86 -7.20 -19.71
CA TRP A 22 -1.47 -6.04 -18.89
C TRP A 22 -2.41 -4.84 -19.05
N GLU A 23 -2.98 -4.60 -20.23
CA GLU A 23 -4.04 -3.62 -20.45
C GLU A 23 -5.31 -3.99 -19.67
N SER A 24 -5.69 -5.28 -19.66
CA SER A 24 -6.80 -5.73 -18.80
C SER A 24 -6.50 -5.53 -17.32
N ILE A 25 -5.27 -5.75 -16.87
CA ILE A 25 -4.87 -5.56 -15.46
C ILE A 25 -4.84 -4.08 -15.09
N SER A 26 -4.37 -3.20 -15.97
CA SER A 26 -4.34 -1.76 -15.67
C SER A 26 -5.73 -1.15 -15.53
N LEU A 27 -6.71 -1.67 -16.29
CA LEU A 27 -8.13 -1.29 -16.15
C LEU A 27 -8.77 -1.85 -14.87
N GLN A 28 -8.41 -3.08 -14.50
CA GLN A 28 -8.97 -3.74 -13.30
C GLN A 28 -8.34 -3.22 -12.01
N GLY A 29 -7.05 -2.90 -12.03
CA GLY A 29 -6.26 -2.51 -10.88
C GLY A 29 -5.60 -3.69 -10.13
N SER A 30 -4.55 -3.38 -9.39
CA SER A 30 -3.89 -4.25 -8.41
C SER A 30 -4.16 -3.74 -6.98
N PRO A 31 -4.33 -4.64 -5.98
CA PRO A 31 -4.28 -6.09 -6.10
C PRO A 31 -5.55 -6.71 -6.70
N LEU A 32 -5.38 -7.83 -7.40
CA LEU A 32 -6.47 -8.63 -7.94
C LEU A 32 -7.12 -9.45 -6.81
N CYS A 33 -8.44 -9.47 -6.75
CA CYS A 33 -9.16 -10.09 -5.64
C CYS A 33 -10.24 -11.06 -6.14
N VAL A 34 -10.33 -12.23 -5.50
CA VAL A 34 -11.40 -13.21 -5.70
C VAL A 34 -11.92 -13.66 -4.33
N SER A 35 -13.23 -13.55 -4.11
CA SER A 35 -13.87 -14.08 -2.91
C SER A 35 -13.71 -15.61 -2.85
N LEU A 36 -13.23 -16.11 -1.71
CA LEU A 36 -13.14 -17.54 -1.43
C LEU A 36 -14.38 -18.03 -0.67
N ASN A 37 -14.91 -17.17 0.20
CA ASN A 37 -16.13 -17.38 0.98
C ASN A 37 -16.63 -16.03 1.54
N ASN A 38 -17.63 -16.08 2.42
CA ASN A 38 -18.26 -14.90 3.02
C ASN A 38 -17.31 -14.06 3.89
N ASP A 39 -16.23 -14.64 4.40
CA ASP A 39 -15.32 -13.98 5.34
C ASP A 39 -13.97 -13.65 4.73
N THR A 40 -13.52 -14.37 3.69
CA THR A 40 -12.17 -14.23 3.14
C THR A 40 -12.11 -14.16 1.62
N SER A 41 -11.11 -13.43 1.13
CA SER A 41 -10.75 -13.31 -0.28
C SER A 41 -9.29 -13.69 -0.51
N LEU A 42 -9.02 -14.29 -1.67
CA LEU A 42 -7.69 -14.41 -2.22
C LEU A 42 -7.29 -13.08 -2.84
N VAL A 43 -6.17 -12.54 -2.41
CA VAL A 43 -5.61 -11.26 -2.86
C VAL A 43 -4.28 -11.53 -3.54
N CYS A 44 -4.14 -11.09 -4.77
CA CYS A 44 -3.00 -11.30 -5.63
C CYS A 44 -2.39 -9.96 -6.03
N PHE A 45 -1.19 -9.68 -5.54
CA PHE A 45 -0.39 -8.53 -5.93
C PHE A 45 0.43 -8.91 -7.16
N VAL A 46 0.52 -8.01 -8.12
CA VAL A 46 1.26 -8.23 -9.37
C VAL A 46 2.23 -7.09 -9.63
N TYR A 47 3.36 -7.42 -10.25
CA TYR A 47 4.35 -6.45 -10.69
C TYR A 47 4.83 -6.81 -12.10
N ARG A 48 4.89 -5.81 -12.97
CA ARG A 48 5.38 -5.96 -14.35
C ARG A 48 6.88 -5.68 -14.41
N ASP A 49 7.63 -6.68 -14.81
CA ASP A 49 9.07 -6.59 -15.05
C ASP A 49 9.34 -5.92 -16.41
N ASN A 50 9.62 -4.63 -16.40
CA ASN A 50 9.99 -3.96 -17.64
C ASN A 50 11.36 -4.50 -18.09
N GLN A 51 11.50 -4.91 -19.36
CA GLN A 51 12.74 -5.56 -19.85
C GLN A 51 14.01 -4.71 -19.71
N ASN A 52 13.88 -3.40 -19.52
CA ASN A 52 14.98 -2.48 -19.26
C ASN A 52 15.37 -2.38 -17.76
N SER A 53 14.61 -3.02 -16.88
CA SER A 53 14.85 -3.02 -15.44
C SER A 53 15.67 -4.25 -15.06
N ASN A 54 16.81 -4.06 -14.41
CA ASN A 54 17.69 -5.14 -13.95
C ASN A 54 17.11 -5.83 -12.70
N VAL A 55 15.82 -6.17 -12.71
CA VAL A 55 15.10 -6.68 -11.53
C VAL A 55 15.38 -8.17 -11.35
N GLU A 56 15.97 -8.52 -10.21
CA GLU A 56 16.31 -9.90 -9.85
C GLU A 56 15.35 -10.47 -8.80
N ALA A 57 14.76 -9.60 -7.97
CA ALA A 57 13.78 -9.99 -6.97
C ALA A 57 12.79 -8.84 -6.74
N VAL A 58 11.55 -9.19 -6.42
CA VAL A 58 10.51 -8.23 -6.04
C VAL A 58 10.04 -8.59 -4.63
N TYR A 59 10.19 -7.67 -3.69
CA TYR A 59 9.69 -7.83 -2.32
C TYR A 59 8.42 -7.02 -2.11
N ILE A 60 7.64 -7.42 -1.10
CA ILE A 60 6.46 -6.70 -0.63
C ILE A 60 6.46 -6.64 0.89
N ASP A 61 5.97 -5.52 1.41
CA ASP A 61 5.59 -5.39 2.81
C ASP A 61 4.14 -4.95 2.87
N LEU A 62 3.25 -5.89 3.17
CA LEU A 62 1.84 -5.62 3.44
C LEU A 62 1.69 -5.50 4.95
N TYR A 63 1.48 -4.28 5.42
CA TYR A 63 1.54 -3.97 6.84
C TYR A 63 0.60 -4.86 7.65
N SER A 64 1.14 -5.38 8.76
CA SER A 64 0.46 -6.31 9.67
C SER A 64 0.10 -7.68 9.08
N LYS A 65 0.45 -7.98 7.82
CA LYS A 65 0.24 -9.30 7.20
C LYS A 65 1.54 -10.04 6.89
N THR A 66 2.51 -9.37 6.28
CA THR A 66 3.81 -9.96 5.97
C THR A 66 4.61 -10.18 7.25
N PRO A 67 5.42 -11.25 7.35
CA PRO A 67 6.38 -11.38 8.43
C PRO A 67 7.28 -10.15 8.50
N HIS A 68 7.68 -9.77 9.72
CA HIS A 68 8.60 -8.66 9.90
C HIS A 68 9.86 -8.87 9.03
N PRO A 69 10.31 -7.88 8.25
CA PRO A 69 11.33 -8.08 7.21
C PRO A 69 12.69 -8.52 7.75
N THR A 70 13.00 -8.19 9.01
CA THR A 70 14.23 -8.69 9.66
C THR A 70 14.19 -10.17 10.03
N LYS A 71 13.02 -10.83 9.97
CA LYS A 71 12.88 -12.28 10.12
C LYS A 71 12.95 -12.94 8.75
N GLN A 72 12.13 -12.45 7.82
CA GLN A 72 12.04 -12.98 6.47
C GLN A 72 11.34 -11.94 5.58
N PRO A 73 12.01 -11.40 4.54
CA PRO A 73 11.36 -10.61 3.51
C PRO A 73 10.36 -11.48 2.75
N THR A 74 9.23 -10.90 2.41
CA THR A 74 8.25 -11.57 1.56
C THR A 74 8.56 -11.25 0.11
N GLN A 75 8.81 -12.28 -0.69
CA GLN A 75 9.21 -12.14 -2.09
C GLN A 75 8.09 -12.65 -3.02
N PHE A 76 7.91 -11.96 -4.14
CA PHE A 76 7.06 -12.41 -5.24
C PHE A 76 7.69 -13.63 -5.93
N SER A 77 6.87 -14.46 -6.56
CA SER A 77 7.30 -15.47 -7.52
C SER A 77 7.25 -14.90 -8.93
N LYS A 78 8.27 -15.17 -9.76
CA LYS A 78 8.23 -14.87 -11.20
C LYS A 78 7.48 -16.00 -11.93
N LEU A 79 6.50 -15.64 -12.75
CA LEU A 79 5.80 -16.59 -13.60
C LEU A 79 6.66 -16.89 -14.84
N GLU A 80 6.98 -18.18 -15.04
CA GLU A 80 7.93 -18.59 -16.05
C GLU A 80 7.50 -18.22 -17.47
N GLY A 81 8.47 -17.75 -18.27
CA GLY A 81 8.23 -17.35 -19.65
C GLY A 81 7.48 -16.01 -19.80
N THR A 82 7.26 -15.27 -18.72
CA THR A 82 6.55 -13.98 -18.72
C THR A 82 7.34 -12.89 -17.97
N ASP A 83 6.88 -11.65 -18.11
CA ASP A 83 7.32 -10.49 -17.33
C ASP A 83 6.52 -10.31 -16.01
N VAL A 84 5.72 -11.30 -15.62
CA VAL A 84 4.81 -11.21 -14.47
C VAL A 84 5.50 -11.71 -13.20
N TRP A 85 5.59 -10.85 -12.19
CA TRP A 85 5.85 -11.22 -10.81
C TRP A 85 4.56 -11.16 -10.01
N TYR A 86 4.37 -12.09 -9.08
CA TYR A 86 3.16 -12.11 -8.25
C TYR A 86 3.39 -12.61 -6.83
N TRP A 87 2.53 -12.18 -5.91
CA TRP A 87 2.41 -12.74 -4.57
C TRP A 87 0.96 -12.80 -4.13
N GLU A 88 0.58 -13.92 -3.53
CA GLU A 88 -0.80 -14.20 -3.12
C GLU A 88 -0.90 -14.38 -1.62
N THR A 89 -2.01 -13.90 -1.06
CA THR A 89 -2.37 -14.14 0.34
C THR A 89 -3.88 -14.14 0.52
N GLN A 90 -4.37 -14.68 1.63
CA GLN A 90 -5.78 -14.59 2.01
C GLN A 90 -5.97 -13.48 3.03
N LEU A 91 -6.93 -12.59 2.78
CA LEU A 91 -7.31 -11.50 3.68
C LEU A 91 -8.80 -11.60 4.03
N PRO A 92 -9.20 -11.19 5.24
CA PRO A 92 -10.60 -10.92 5.58
C PRO A 92 -11.26 -9.96 4.59
N ASN A 93 -12.55 -10.13 4.32
CA ASN A 93 -13.30 -9.29 3.37
C ASN A 93 -13.47 -7.84 3.85
N ASP A 94 -13.21 -7.55 5.12
CA ASP A 94 -13.20 -6.21 5.70
C ASP A 94 -11.79 -5.62 5.81
N TRP A 95 -10.77 -6.25 5.20
CA TRP A 95 -9.40 -5.76 5.34
C TRP A 95 -9.19 -4.41 4.67
N LEU A 96 -8.60 -3.47 5.41
CA LEU A 96 -8.03 -2.21 4.92
C LEU A 96 -6.59 -2.13 5.43
N GLY A 97 -5.66 -1.87 4.53
CA GLY A 97 -4.26 -1.74 4.89
C GLY A 97 -3.41 -1.14 3.80
N SER A 98 -2.12 -1.03 4.10
CA SER A 98 -1.16 -0.36 3.22
C SER A 98 0.01 -1.27 2.91
N TYR A 99 0.59 -1.07 1.74
CA TYR A 99 1.75 -1.84 1.30
C TYR A 99 2.65 -1.03 0.38
N PHE A 100 3.84 -1.54 0.14
CA PHE A 100 4.71 -1.11 -0.95
C PHE A 100 5.32 -2.33 -1.64
N ILE A 101 5.78 -2.12 -2.87
CA ILE A 101 6.53 -3.10 -3.65
C ILE A 101 7.98 -2.61 -3.77
N MET A 102 8.94 -3.53 -3.74
CA MET A 102 10.37 -3.21 -3.77
C MET A 102 11.09 -4.14 -4.78
N PRO A 103 11.08 -3.81 -6.08
CA PRO A 103 11.86 -4.51 -7.09
C PRO A 103 13.34 -4.12 -6.96
N VAL A 104 14.20 -5.09 -6.68
CA VAL A 104 15.62 -4.87 -6.43
C VAL A 104 16.49 -5.53 -7.49
N PRO A 105 17.67 -4.95 -7.79
CA PRO A 105 18.63 -5.57 -8.70
C PRO A 105 19.42 -6.71 -8.05
N SER A 106 20.11 -7.47 -8.89
CA SER A 106 20.97 -8.58 -8.47
C SER A 106 22.12 -8.16 -7.53
N SER A 107 22.52 -6.89 -7.55
CA SER A 107 23.49 -6.31 -6.62
C SER A 107 22.93 -6.08 -5.21
N ASN A 108 21.60 -6.03 -5.04
CA ASN A 108 20.95 -5.72 -3.77
C ASN A 108 20.21 -6.95 -3.21
N LYS A 109 20.98 -7.95 -2.79
CA LYS A 109 20.46 -9.18 -2.19
C LYS A 109 20.44 -9.09 -0.66
N PRO A 110 19.44 -9.70 0.01
CA PRO A 110 19.43 -9.79 1.46
C PRO A 110 20.67 -10.54 1.96
N PRO A 111 21.29 -10.09 3.06
CA PRO A 111 22.48 -10.72 3.62
C PRO A 111 22.17 -12.13 4.14
N GLU A 112 22.83 -13.14 3.57
CA GLU A 112 22.66 -14.54 3.99
C GLU A 112 23.27 -14.80 5.37
N GLN A 113 22.59 -15.62 6.20
CA GLN A 113 23.06 -16.06 7.51
C GLN A 113 23.51 -14.92 8.46
N SER A 114 22.90 -13.74 8.29
CA SER A 114 23.26 -12.54 9.04
C SER A 114 22.42 -12.33 10.30
N GLY A 115 22.94 -11.53 11.23
CA GLY A 115 22.20 -11.12 12.41
C GLY A 115 21.09 -10.12 12.09
N ARG A 116 20.08 -10.04 12.96
CA ARG A 116 18.91 -9.14 12.83
C ARG A 116 19.28 -7.68 12.48
N SER A 117 20.38 -7.16 13.03
CA SER A 117 20.83 -5.78 12.81
C SER A 117 21.34 -5.53 11.40
N GLU A 118 22.02 -6.49 10.78
CA GLU A 118 22.49 -6.37 9.40
C GLU A 118 21.33 -6.49 8.42
N MET A 119 20.43 -7.44 8.66
CA MET A 119 19.19 -7.55 7.90
C MET A 119 18.35 -6.27 7.98
N ARG A 120 18.28 -5.64 9.15
CA ARG A 120 17.60 -4.34 9.33
C ARG A 120 18.26 -3.23 8.51
N ARG A 121 19.60 -3.14 8.52
CA ARG A 121 20.33 -2.13 7.73
C ARG A 121 20.07 -2.31 6.25
N TRP A 122 20.19 -3.54 5.74
CA TRP A 122 19.88 -3.87 4.35
C TRP A 122 18.44 -3.48 3.99
N TRP A 123 17.46 -3.85 4.82
CA TRP A 123 16.05 -3.54 4.55
C TRP A 123 15.79 -2.03 4.47
N ILE A 124 16.33 -1.26 5.43
CA ILE A 124 16.16 0.20 5.44
C ILE A 124 16.77 0.84 4.18
N GLN A 125 18.00 0.45 3.82
CA GLN A 125 18.66 0.97 2.63
C GLN A 125 17.89 0.59 1.35
N SER A 126 17.53 -0.70 1.23
CA SER A 126 16.77 -1.19 0.07
C SER A 126 15.44 -0.46 -0.07
N MET A 127 14.74 -0.23 1.04
CA MET A 127 13.48 0.48 1.04
C MET A 127 13.65 1.94 0.61
N SER A 128 14.71 2.63 1.05
CA SER A 128 14.96 4.01 0.60
C SER A 128 15.30 4.14 -0.89
N GLU A 129 15.88 3.10 -1.49
CA GLU A 129 16.32 3.13 -2.88
C GLU A 129 15.27 2.57 -3.85
N TYR A 130 14.54 1.53 -3.46
CA TYR A 130 13.76 0.70 -4.40
C TYR A 130 12.28 0.58 -4.04
N ALA A 131 11.86 0.96 -2.83
CA ALA A 131 10.45 0.84 -2.47
C ALA A 131 9.61 1.90 -3.18
N GLN A 132 8.48 1.45 -3.72
CA GLN A 132 7.57 2.28 -4.48
C GLN A 132 6.13 1.85 -4.23
N SER A 133 5.20 2.77 -4.46
CA SER A 133 3.80 2.42 -4.61
C SER A 133 3.60 1.53 -5.83
N ASP A 134 2.60 0.67 -5.76
CA ASP A 134 2.12 -0.14 -6.87
C ASP A 134 1.48 0.75 -7.93
N SER A 135 2.11 0.83 -9.10
CA SER A 135 1.65 1.64 -10.23
C SER A 135 0.37 1.13 -10.87
N LEU A 136 -0.02 -0.12 -10.60
CA LEU A 136 -1.27 -0.72 -11.07
C LEU A 136 -2.41 -0.51 -10.06
N ASN A 137 -2.15 0.06 -8.89
CA ASN A 137 -3.19 0.32 -7.92
C ASN A 137 -4.02 1.54 -8.30
N LEU A 138 -5.34 1.36 -8.38
CA LEU A 138 -6.28 2.42 -8.75
C LEU A 138 -6.54 3.40 -7.59
N TRP A 139 -6.20 3.02 -6.36
CA TRP A 139 -6.21 3.94 -5.24
C TRP A 139 -5.05 4.93 -5.35
N PRO A 140 -5.28 6.23 -5.06
CA PRO A 140 -4.20 7.18 -4.91
C PRO A 140 -3.19 6.66 -3.90
N ASN A 141 -1.91 6.66 -4.28
CA ASN A 141 -0.85 6.44 -3.32
C ASN A 141 -0.80 7.61 -2.32
N TYR A 142 -0.20 7.37 -1.17
CA TYR A 142 0.05 8.40 -0.18
C TYR A 142 1.43 8.20 0.45
N THR A 143 1.97 9.27 1.03
CA THR A 143 3.30 9.26 1.63
C THR A 143 3.19 9.09 3.14
N ASN A 144 3.97 8.19 3.72
CA ASN A 144 3.98 7.97 5.17
C ASN A 144 4.95 8.90 5.92
N GLY A 145 4.99 8.73 7.25
CA GLY A 145 5.93 9.32 8.23
C GLY A 145 7.32 9.66 7.72
N ASN A 146 7.88 8.75 6.94
CA ASN A 146 9.28 8.69 6.56
C ASN A 146 9.51 9.06 5.09
N GLY A 147 8.50 9.59 4.39
CA GLY A 147 8.60 9.94 2.98
C GLY A 147 8.40 8.77 2.01
N LEU A 148 8.01 7.58 2.50
CA LEU A 148 7.78 6.41 1.64
C LEU A 148 6.38 6.46 1.02
N SER A 149 6.30 6.33 -0.30
CA SER A 149 5.03 6.20 -1.04
C SER A 149 4.45 4.79 -0.84
N LEU A 150 3.20 4.73 -0.39
CA LEU A 150 2.46 3.51 -0.09
C LEU A 150 1.21 3.41 -0.96
N SER A 151 0.84 2.18 -1.27
CA SER A 151 -0.43 1.81 -1.91
C SER A 151 -1.42 1.27 -0.87
N ILE A 152 -2.70 1.33 -1.21
CA ILE A 152 -3.81 0.90 -0.34
C ILE A 152 -4.38 -0.43 -0.84
N VAL A 153 -4.63 -1.38 0.06
CA VAL A 153 -5.53 -2.50 -0.20
C VAL A 153 -6.79 -2.32 0.63
N SER A 154 -7.95 -2.35 0.00
CA SER A 154 -9.23 -2.24 0.69
C SER A 154 -10.23 -3.21 0.09
N LEU A 155 -10.56 -4.26 0.85
CA LEU A 155 -11.54 -5.28 0.48
C LEU A 155 -12.95 -4.93 0.95
N ALA A 156 -13.05 -4.01 1.91
CA ALA A 156 -14.31 -3.48 2.42
C ALA A 156 -15.06 -2.59 1.41
N HIS A 157 -14.48 -2.34 0.24
CA HIS A 157 -15.20 -1.80 -0.90
C HIS A 157 -16.01 -2.86 -1.62
N SER A 158 -17.27 -3.04 -1.21
CA SER A 158 -18.27 -3.71 -2.06
C SER A 158 -18.84 -2.70 -3.07
N GLU A 159 -18.03 -2.31 -4.05
CA GLU A 159 -18.35 -1.12 -4.86
C GLU A 159 -17.83 -1.12 -6.30
N ALA A 160 -16.80 -1.92 -6.62
CA ALA A 160 -16.36 -2.11 -8.00
C ALA A 160 -17.38 -2.90 -8.88
N LEU A 161 -18.59 -3.14 -8.37
CA LEU A 161 -19.76 -3.66 -9.10
C LEU A 161 -20.98 -2.70 -9.10
N THR A 162 -20.99 -1.56 -8.38
CA THR A 162 -22.24 -0.77 -8.17
C THR A 162 -22.15 0.76 -8.05
N GLY A 163 -21.01 1.41 -7.87
CA GLY A 163 -20.90 2.88 -8.00
C GLY A 163 -21.51 3.76 -6.87
N THR A 164 -21.60 3.26 -5.64
CA THR A 164 -21.83 3.97 -4.36
C THR A 164 -20.67 3.95 -3.33
N SER A 165 -19.68 4.85 -3.46
CA SER A 165 -18.65 5.27 -2.48
C SER A 165 -18.59 4.59 -1.09
N ASN A 166 -17.47 3.90 -0.82
CA ASN A 166 -16.69 3.98 0.43
C ASN A 166 -17.36 3.66 1.79
N THR A 167 -18.33 2.75 1.82
CA THR A 167 -19.30 2.66 2.93
C THR A 167 -18.78 2.15 4.29
N LEU A 168 -17.72 1.33 4.36
CA LEU A 168 -17.28 0.74 5.63
C LEU A 168 -16.20 1.54 6.39
N PHE A 169 -15.21 2.09 5.70
CA PHE A 169 -14.11 2.81 6.36
C PHE A 169 -14.17 4.33 6.21
N PHE A 170 -14.78 4.82 5.13
CA PHE A 170 -14.92 6.26 4.89
C PHE A 170 -16.36 6.59 4.51
N PRO A 171 -17.34 6.40 5.43
CA PRO A 171 -18.77 6.56 5.16
C PRO A 171 -19.20 7.97 4.73
N TYR A 172 -18.26 8.92 4.69
CA TYR A 172 -18.47 10.30 4.28
C TYR A 172 -17.43 10.78 3.25
N ALA A 173 -16.74 9.87 2.55
CA ALA A 173 -15.71 10.25 1.56
C ALA A 173 -16.26 11.05 0.38
N ASP A 174 -17.54 10.88 0.06
CA ASP A 174 -18.28 11.63 -0.96
C ASP A 174 -18.73 13.02 -0.49
N LYS A 175 -18.68 13.29 0.82
CA LYS A 175 -19.09 14.57 1.39
C LYS A 175 -17.92 15.53 1.42
N LYS A 176 -18.10 16.69 0.78
CA LYS A 176 -17.17 17.80 0.93
C LYS A 176 -17.18 18.29 2.39
N PRO A 177 -16.02 18.40 3.06
CA PRO A 177 -15.96 18.97 4.40
C PRO A 177 -16.55 20.40 4.39
N SER A 178 -17.48 20.68 5.29
CA SER A 178 -18.14 21.99 5.41
C SER A 178 -17.45 22.94 6.40
N GLY A 179 -16.50 22.41 7.18
CA GLY A 179 -15.73 23.18 8.16
C GLY A 179 -14.63 24.05 7.55
N LEU A 180 -14.10 24.96 8.37
CA LEU A 180 -12.97 25.82 8.03
C LEU A 180 -11.68 25.19 8.55
N LEU A 181 -10.71 24.95 7.67
CA LEU A 181 -9.36 24.53 8.01
C LEU A 181 -8.41 25.72 7.87
N THR A 182 -7.72 26.08 8.95
CA THR A 182 -6.67 27.10 8.93
C THR A 182 -5.36 26.54 9.45
N GLU A 183 -4.28 26.74 8.69
CA GLU A 183 -2.92 26.49 9.17
C GLU A 183 -2.37 27.74 9.86
N SER A 184 -1.61 27.56 10.94
CA SER A 184 -0.93 28.66 11.62
C SER A 184 0.40 28.20 12.23
N PRO A 185 1.46 29.02 12.19
CA PRO A 185 2.69 28.73 12.91
C PRO A 185 2.50 28.95 14.41
N TRP A 186 2.89 27.97 15.22
CA TRP A 186 2.92 28.05 16.68
C TRP A 186 4.36 28.04 17.18
N HIS A 187 4.74 29.09 17.92
CA HIS A 187 6.02 29.19 18.59
C HIS A 187 5.89 28.75 20.06
N SER A 188 6.58 27.67 20.44
CA SER A 188 6.61 27.17 21.80
C SER A 188 7.76 27.78 22.58
N LYS A 189 7.47 28.56 23.62
CA LYS A 189 8.49 29.10 24.53
C LYS A 189 9.22 28.01 25.32
N ILE A 190 8.50 26.94 25.70
CA ILE A 190 9.05 25.83 26.48
C ILE A 190 10.03 24.99 25.64
N LEU A 191 9.67 24.74 24.37
CA LEU A 191 10.46 23.90 23.47
C LEU A 191 11.44 24.69 22.60
N ASN A 192 11.35 26.03 22.62
CA ASN A 192 12.12 26.96 21.80
C ASN A 192 12.15 26.56 20.30
N ASN A 193 10.98 26.20 19.77
CA ASN A 193 10.82 25.82 18.36
C ASN A 193 9.49 26.35 17.81
N GLN A 194 9.36 26.30 16.48
CA GLN A 194 8.14 26.62 15.75
C GLN A 194 7.60 25.36 15.06
N ARG A 195 6.28 25.18 15.08
CA ARG A 195 5.57 24.07 14.42
C ARG A 195 4.34 24.60 13.72
N SER A 196 3.93 23.98 12.61
CA SER A 196 2.60 24.21 12.06
C SER A 196 1.55 23.54 12.95
N ILE A 197 0.44 24.23 13.17
CA ILE A 197 -0.78 23.67 13.72
C ILE A 197 -1.92 23.90 12.73
N TRP A 198 -2.82 22.94 12.66
CA TRP A 198 -4.03 23.03 11.85
C TRP A 198 -5.23 23.09 12.78
N LEU A 199 -6.05 24.11 12.61
CA LEU A 199 -7.33 24.25 13.31
C LEU A 199 -8.44 23.94 12.32
N TYR A 200 -9.15 22.83 12.55
CA TYR A 200 -10.36 22.49 11.82
C TYR A 200 -11.58 22.82 12.68
N ARG A 201 -12.45 23.69 12.18
CA ARG A 201 -13.68 24.09 12.86
C ARG A 201 -14.89 23.62 12.05
N THR A 202 -15.69 22.74 12.63
CA THR A 202 -16.89 22.15 11.99
C THR A 202 -18.08 23.10 11.93
N ALA A 203 -18.26 23.98 12.93
CA ALA A 203 -19.37 24.91 13.01
C ALA A 203 -19.01 26.29 12.42
N THR A 204 -19.86 26.86 11.55
CA THR A 204 -19.67 28.20 10.97
C THR A 204 -20.05 29.33 11.93
N GLU A 205 -20.99 29.10 12.84
CA GLU A 205 -21.41 30.04 13.88
C GLU A 205 -21.07 29.47 15.27
N VAL A 206 -20.52 30.30 16.17
CA VAL A 206 -20.27 29.91 17.56
C VAL A 206 -21.34 30.57 18.42
N THR A 207 -22.31 29.80 18.88
CA THR A 207 -23.29 30.26 19.87
C THR A 207 -22.98 29.73 21.27
N GLU A 208 -22.10 28.74 21.38
CA GLU A 208 -21.72 28.03 22.62
C GLU A 208 -20.25 27.58 22.60
N GLU A 209 -19.71 27.19 23.76
CA GLU A 209 -18.37 26.61 23.86
C GLU A 209 -18.29 25.27 23.09
N LEU A 210 -17.34 25.16 22.16
CA LEU A 210 -17.16 23.97 21.35
C LEU A 210 -16.16 23.00 22.00
N PRO A 211 -16.37 21.67 21.93
CA PRO A 211 -15.37 20.70 22.36
C PRO A 211 -14.11 20.81 21.50
N VAL A 212 -12.95 20.64 22.14
CA VAL A 212 -11.64 20.62 21.46
C VAL A 212 -11.11 19.20 21.40
N VAL A 213 -10.75 18.75 20.21
CA VAL A 213 -10.08 17.47 19.97
C VAL A 213 -8.64 17.76 19.52
N PHE A 214 -7.67 17.16 20.21
CA PHE A 214 -6.27 17.24 19.82
C PHE A 214 -5.89 16.02 18.99
N LEU A 215 -5.44 16.28 17.77
CA LEU A 215 -4.90 15.28 16.85
C LEU A 215 -3.40 15.50 16.74
N PHE A 216 -2.62 14.46 17.07
CA PHE A 216 -1.18 14.44 16.84
C PHE A 216 -0.88 13.97 15.42
N ASP A 217 0.35 14.22 14.97
CA ASP A 217 0.79 13.95 13.59
C ASP A 217 -0.02 14.68 12.51
N GLY A 218 -0.64 15.83 12.83
CA GLY A 218 -1.55 16.56 11.91
C GLY A 218 -0.92 17.16 10.65
N GLN A 219 0.38 16.95 10.43
CA GLN A 219 1.06 17.24 9.16
C GLN A 219 0.88 16.11 8.13
N PHE A 220 0.38 14.95 8.55
CA PHE A 220 0.01 13.81 7.72
C PHE A 220 -1.42 13.88 7.22
#